data_AF-A0A2T2ZQ41-F1
#
_entry.id   AF-A0A2T2ZQ41-F1
#
_cell.length_a   1.000
_cell.length_b   1.000
_cell.length_c   1.000
_cell.angle_alpha   90.00
_cell.angle_beta   90.00
_cell.angle_gamma   90.00
#
_symmetry.space_group_name_H-M   'P 1'
#
loop_
_entity.id
_entity.type
_entity.pdbx_description
1 polymer ?
#
loop_
_entity_poly.entity_id
_entity_poly.type
_entity_poly.pdbx_seq_one_letter_code
_entity_poly.pdbx_strand_id
1 'polypeptide(L)'
;MVAMSRSRRTRIGAALAGAVGVAFVVGGATAAATPSVALRGGATITARVTGEKAGQTCRITGSGIDMPWRTVGSDGSVELDSGPVPSGRHNARVVCRDPRTGAASQHAVGKEEDVFTGHWAPAFEFLHHHRMEFLTPHER
;
A
#
# COMPACT_ATOMS: atom_id res chain seq x y z
N MET A 1 -43.58 -83.83 11.16
CA MET A 1 -44.05 -82.67 10.39
C MET A 1 -43.34 -81.42 10.88
N VAL A 2 -42.73 -80.72 9.93
CA VAL A 2 -42.14 -79.36 9.96
C VAL A 2 -43.17 -78.35 10.50
N ALA A 3 -42.91 -77.25 11.23
CA ALA A 3 -41.76 -76.58 11.84
C ALA A 3 -42.30 -75.66 12.97
N MET A 4 -41.43 -75.11 13.82
CA MET A 4 -41.22 -73.65 14.06
C MET A 4 -40.56 -73.40 15.45
N SER A 5 -39.75 -72.32 15.52
CA SER A 5 -39.29 -71.57 16.71
C SER A 5 -37.87 -71.94 17.21
N ARG A 6 -36.91 -71.06 17.51
CA ARG A 6 -36.70 -69.59 17.46
C ARG A 6 -35.21 -69.34 17.84
N SER A 7 -34.54 -68.34 17.27
CA SER A 7 -33.58 -67.42 17.95
C SER A 7 -33.02 -66.45 16.88
N ARG A 8 -33.53 -65.22 16.78
CA ARG A 8 -33.14 -63.94 17.43
C ARG A 8 -31.74 -63.40 17.09
N ARG A 9 -31.80 -62.30 16.32
CA ARG A 9 -30.93 -61.09 16.29
C ARG A 9 -29.53 -61.32 15.70
N THR A 10 -29.07 -60.50 14.76
CA THR A 10 -28.59 -59.15 15.08
C THR A 10 -28.66 -58.24 13.85
N ARG A 11 -29.26 -57.06 14.01
CA ARG A 11 -29.33 -56.00 13.00
C ARG A 11 -27.92 -55.41 12.84
N ILE A 12 -27.37 -55.43 11.62
CA ILE A 12 -26.15 -54.71 11.29
C ILE A 12 -26.55 -53.24 11.10
N GLY A 13 -26.42 -52.45 12.17
CA GLY A 13 -26.46 -51.00 12.10
C GLY A 13 -25.06 -50.49 11.81
N ALA A 14 -24.79 -50.11 10.56
CA ALA A 14 -23.60 -49.34 10.21
C ALA A 14 -23.83 -47.88 10.65
N ALA A 15 -23.36 -47.55 11.85
CA ALA A 15 -23.32 -46.16 12.32
C ALA A 15 -22.15 -45.45 11.61
N LEU A 16 -22.49 -44.34 10.94
CA LEU A 16 -21.59 -43.37 10.33
C LEU A 16 -20.53 -42.92 11.34
N ALA A 17 -19.28 -43.34 11.14
CA ALA A 17 -18.14 -42.77 11.84
C ALA A 17 -17.71 -41.48 11.12
N GLY A 18 -17.76 -40.37 11.86
CA GLY A 18 -17.60 -39.02 11.37
C GLY A 18 -16.27 -38.76 10.68
N ALA A 19 -16.35 -38.07 9.54
CA ALA A 19 -15.20 -37.45 8.92
C ALA A 19 -14.68 -36.33 9.84
N VAL A 20 -13.50 -36.53 10.43
CA VAL A 20 -12.74 -35.46 11.06
C VAL A 20 -12.26 -34.54 9.95
N GLY A 21 -13.04 -33.50 9.67
CA GLY A 21 -12.64 -32.41 8.79
C GLY A 21 -11.50 -31.65 9.45
N VAL A 22 -10.27 -31.93 9.03
CA VAL A 22 -9.14 -31.05 9.32
C VAL A 22 -9.35 -29.80 8.47
N ALA A 23 -10.00 -28.80 9.05
CA ALA A 23 -10.01 -27.47 8.49
C ALA A 23 -8.57 -26.96 8.57
N PHE A 24 -7.81 -27.14 7.50
CA PHE A 24 -6.62 -26.35 7.26
C PHE A 24 -7.11 -24.91 7.17
N VAL A 25 -6.96 -24.16 8.25
CA VAL A 25 -6.89 -22.71 8.17
C VAL A 25 -5.65 -22.46 7.32
N VAL A 26 -5.86 -22.35 6.01
CA VAL A 26 -4.90 -21.73 5.12
C VAL A 26 -4.85 -20.30 5.61
N GLY A 27 -3.95 -20.05 6.57
CA GLY A 27 -3.52 -18.71 6.89
C GLY A 27 -3.03 -18.16 5.57
N GLY A 28 -3.88 -17.35 4.93
CA GLY A 28 -3.49 -16.61 3.75
C GLY A 28 -2.30 -15.77 4.18
N ALA A 29 -1.11 -16.26 3.88
CA ALA A 29 0.05 -15.40 3.73
C ALA A 29 -0.35 -14.50 2.56
N THR A 30 -1.07 -13.42 2.85
CA THR A 30 -1.15 -12.29 1.94
C THR A 30 0.31 -11.96 1.72
N ALA A 31 0.84 -12.26 0.53
CA ALA A 31 2.14 -11.75 0.11
C ALA A 31 2.13 -10.29 0.55
N ALA A 32 3.00 -9.91 1.48
CA ALA A 32 3.07 -8.54 1.94
C ALA A 32 3.34 -7.74 0.68
N ALA A 33 2.31 -7.09 0.14
CA ALA A 33 2.42 -6.34 -1.08
C ALA A 33 3.51 -5.32 -0.79
N THR A 34 4.64 -5.40 -1.48
CA THR A 34 5.71 -4.42 -1.31
C THR A 34 5.05 -3.06 -1.52
N PRO A 35 5.07 -2.17 -0.50
CA PRO A 35 4.34 -0.93 -0.59
C PRO A 35 4.87 -0.13 -1.79
N SER A 36 3.95 0.44 -2.55
CA SER A 36 4.25 1.18 -3.76
C SER A 36 3.72 2.60 -3.66
N VAL A 37 4.40 3.50 -4.37
CA VAL A 37 4.06 4.92 -4.43
C VAL A 37 3.98 5.37 -5.88
N ALA A 38 3.01 6.22 -6.18
CA ALA A 38 2.95 7.00 -7.41
C ALA A 38 2.97 8.48 -7.06
N LEU A 39 4.11 9.14 -7.28
CA LEU A 39 4.29 10.58 -7.07
C LEU A 39 3.98 11.38 -8.33
N ARG A 40 3.38 12.57 -8.19
CA ARG A 40 3.09 13.48 -9.29
C ARG A 40 3.29 14.94 -8.87
N GLY A 41 3.88 15.72 -9.76
CA GLY A 41 3.97 17.17 -9.65
C GLY A 41 2.79 17.90 -10.30
N GLY A 42 2.80 19.23 -10.27
CA GLY A 42 1.74 20.10 -10.76
C GLY A 42 1.63 21.40 -9.95
N ALA A 43 0.42 21.80 -9.56
CA ALA A 43 0.23 22.92 -8.63
C ALA A 43 0.63 22.57 -7.18
N THR A 44 0.55 21.28 -6.84
CA THR A 44 1.02 20.68 -5.58
C THR A 44 1.76 19.38 -5.91
N ILE A 45 2.37 18.75 -4.91
CA ILE A 45 2.92 17.41 -5.05
C ILE A 45 1.94 16.43 -4.43
N THR A 46 1.47 15.49 -5.25
CA THR A 46 0.55 14.44 -4.81
C THR A 46 1.24 13.09 -4.83
N ALA A 47 0.86 12.21 -3.90
CA ALA A 47 1.36 10.85 -3.89
C ALA A 47 0.27 9.87 -3.44
N ARG A 48 0.09 8.81 -4.22
CA ARG A 48 -0.74 7.67 -3.83
C ARG A 48 0.14 6.55 -3.30
N VAL A 49 -0.09 6.14 -2.06
CA VAL A 49 0.58 5.00 -1.44
C VAL A 49 -0.38 3.83 -1.39
N THR A 50 0.08 2.62 -1.71
CA THR A 50 -0.71 1.38 -1.61
C THR A 50 0.14 0.23 -1.06
N GLY A 51 -0.51 -0.72 -0.38
CA GLY A 51 0.16 -1.89 0.21
C GLY A 51 0.85 -1.60 1.54
N GLU A 52 0.66 -0.40 2.12
CA GLU A 52 1.24 -0.03 3.40
C GLU A 52 0.42 -0.58 4.57
N LYS A 53 1.04 -0.77 5.74
CA LYS A 53 0.34 -1.27 6.93
C LYS A 53 -0.70 -0.26 7.43
N ALA A 54 -1.95 -0.69 7.52
CA ALA A 54 -3.04 0.10 8.08
C ALA A 54 -2.70 0.70 9.46
N GLY A 55 -3.07 1.97 9.66
CA GLY A 55 -2.79 2.71 10.89
C GLY A 55 -1.37 3.28 11.01
N GLN A 56 -0.47 2.98 10.07
CA GLN A 56 0.74 3.79 9.92
C GLN A 56 0.40 5.20 9.46
N THR A 57 1.38 6.09 9.54
CA THR A 57 1.28 7.44 9.01
C THR A 57 2.35 7.69 7.98
N CYS A 58 1.97 8.30 6.85
CA CYS A 58 2.87 8.64 5.75
C CYS A 58 2.86 10.14 5.47
N ARG A 59 3.94 10.64 4.87
CA ARG A 59 4.03 11.98 4.32
C ARG A 59 4.99 12.02 3.13
N ILE A 60 4.80 13.03 2.28
CA ILE A 60 5.78 13.45 1.29
C ILE A 60 6.87 14.25 2.01
N THR A 61 8.12 14.02 1.64
CA THR A 61 9.30 14.70 2.15
C THR A 61 10.13 15.20 0.97
N GLY A 62 10.77 16.34 1.15
CA GLY A 62 11.60 17.00 0.15
C GLY A 62 11.90 18.43 0.60
N SER A 63 12.84 19.09 -0.08
CA SER A 63 13.15 20.49 0.22
C SER A 63 11.93 21.38 -0.04
N GLY A 64 11.58 22.24 0.91
CA GLY A 64 10.43 23.14 0.77
C GLY A 64 9.05 22.48 0.87
N ILE A 65 8.98 21.18 1.21
CA ILE A 65 7.74 20.44 1.42
C ILE A 65 7.48 20.36 2.93
N ASP A 66 6.47 21.09 3.41
CA ASP A 66 5.96 20.95 4.77
C ASP A 66 4.52 20.43 4.70
N MET A 67 4.32 19.19 5.15
CA MET A 67 2.99 18.59 5.19
C MET A 67 2.79 17.77 6.47
N PRO A 68 1.54 17.72 6.99
CA PRO A 68 1.22 16.87 8.12
C PRO A 68 1.28 15.39 7.71
N TRP A 69 1.56 14.54 8.70
CA TRP A 69 1.43 13.09 8.56
C TRP A 69 -0.03 12.69 8.32
N ARG A 70 -0.28 11.76 7.39
CA ARG A 70 -1.61 11.23 7.07
C ARG A 70 -1.67 9.74 7.36
N THR A 71 -2.78 9.30 7.94
CA THR A 71 -2.98 7.91 8.34
C THR A 71 -3.32 7.03 7.14
N VAL A 72 -2.69 5.86 7.08
CA VAL A 72 -2.99 4.81 6.10
C VAL A 72 -4.31 4.14 6.47
N GLY A 73 -5.21 4.06 5.49
CA GLY A 73 -6.52 3.44 5.60
C GLY A 73 -6.44 1.94 5.92
N SER A 74 -7.59 1.37 6.29
CA SER A 74 -7.70 -0.07 6.54
C SER A 74 -7.46 -0.94 5.31
N ASP A 75 -7.58 -0.35 4.12
CA ASP A 75 -7.26 -0.94 2.81
C ASP A 75 -5.76 -0.88 2.47
N GLY A 76 -4.93 -0.30 3.35
CA GLY A 76 -3.49 -0.16 3.14
C GLY A 76 -3.13 0.94 2.14
N SER A 77 -4.03 1.90 1.90
CA SER A 77 -3.78 3.03 1.01
C SER A 77 -3.85 4.39 1.71
N VAL A 78 -3.16 5.39 1.15
CA VAL A 78 -3.32 6.79 1.54
C VAL A 78 -3.03 7.70 0.35
N GLU A 79 -3.86 8.72 0.19
CA GLU A 79 -3.61 9.85 -0.71
C GLU A 79 -2.94 10.97 0.08
N LEU A 80 -1.83 11.45 -0.45
CA LEU A 80 -1.03 12.52 0.11
C LEU A 80 -1.08 13.71 -0.86
N ASP A 81 -1.24 14.90 -0.29
CA ASP A 81 -1.12 16.17 -0.98
C ASP A 81 -0.27 17.08 -0.11
N SER A 82 0.84 17.57 -0.66
CA SER A 82 1.72 18.51 0.03
C SER A 82 1.04 19.85 0.30
N GLY A 83 -0.04 20.17 -0.43
CA GLY A 83 -0.50 21.54 -0.59
C GLY A 83 0.45 22.35 -1.49
N PRO A 84 0.22 23.68 -1.58
CA PRO A 84 1.04 24.55 -2.43
C PRO A 84 2.51 24.54 -2.00
N VAL A 85 3.40 24.36 -2.98
CA VAL A 85 4.85 24.42 -2.81
C VAL A 85 5.45 25.42 -3.80
N PRO A 86 6.65 25.97 -3.57
CA PRO A 86 7.31 26.85 -4.53
C PRO A 86 7.47 26.19 -5.90
N SER A 87 7.29 26.95 -6.98
CA SER A 87 7.53 26.45 -8.34
C SER A 87 8.97 25.95 -8.52
N GLY A 88 9.14 24.92 -9.36
CA GLY A 88 10.45 24.38 -9.72
C GLY A 88 10.56 22.88 -9.51
N ARG A 89 11.82 22.40 -9.52
CA ARG A 89 12.17 20.99 -9.32
C ARG A 89 12.27 20.67 -7.83
N HIS A 90 11.55 19.64 -7.42
CA HIS A 90 11.60 19.09 -6.08
C HIS A 90 12.07 17.65 -6.14
N ASN A 91 13.05 17.33 -5.31
CA ASN A 91 13.44 15.95 -5.09
C ASN A 91 12.59 15.43 -3.93
N ALA A 92 11.59 14.61 -4.27
CA ALA A 92 10.52 14.20 -3.38
C ALA A 92 10.51 12.70 -3.14
N ARG A 93 10.13 12.30 -1.93
CA ARG A 93 10.04 10.91 -1.48
C ARG A 93 8.93 10.77 -0.46
N VAL A 94 8.24 9.64 -0.45
CA VAL A 94 7.30 9.30 0.63
C VAL A 94 8.02 8.54 1.74
N VAL A 95 7.76 8.95 2.98
CA VAL A 95 8.20 8.28 4.20
C VAL A 95 6.98 7.89 5.02
N CYS A 96 6.95 6.63 5.46
CA CYS A 96 5.94 6.11 6.37
C CYS A 96 6.58 5.74 7.71
N ARG A 97 5.79 5.81 8.78
CA ARG A 97 6.19 5.43 10.13
C ARG A 97 5.02 4.82 10.89
N ASP A 98 5.35 3.99 11.87
CA ASP A 98 4.40 3.61 12.90
C ASP A 98 4.36 4.71 13.98
N PRO A 99 3.21 5.37 14.20
CA PRO A 99 3.10 6.45 15.17
C PRO A 99 3.36 6.00 16.62
N ARG A 100 3.30 4.70 16.93
CA ARG A 100 3.53 4.15 18.29
C ARG A 100 5.02 4.01 18.61
N THR A 101 5.83 3.71 17.61
CA THR A 101 7.30 3.55 17.75
C THR A 101 8.07 4.78 17.29
N GLY A 102 7.39 5.71 16.61
CA GLY A 102 7.92 7.03 16.29
C GLY A 102 8.99 6.99 15.21
N ALA A 103 10.06 7.76 15.37
CA ALA A 103 11.08 7.93 14.33
C ALA A 103 11.85 6.65 13.98
N ALA A 104 11.96 5.70 14.91
CA ALA A 104 12.69 4.46 14.70
C ALA A 104 12.05 3.52 13.66
N SER A 105 10.76 3.68 13.36
CA SER A 105 10.06 2.90 12.32
C SER A 105 9.93 3.63 10.99
N GLN A 106 10.57 4.79 10.85
CA GLN A 106 10.57 5.51 9.59
C GLN A 106 11.26 4.68 8.51
N HIS A 107 10.58 4.53 7.39
CA HIS A 107 11.13 3.93 6.20
C HIS A 107 10.55 4.63 4.98
N ALA A 108 11.29 4.57 3.89
CA ALA A 108 10.84 5.17 2.66
C ALA A 108 10.00 4.19 1.85
N VAL A 109 8.93 4.70 1.25
CA VAL A 109 8.10 3.94 0.32
C VAL A 109 8.48 4.35 -1.10
N GLY A 110 8.90 3.38 -1.90
CA GLY A 110 9.41 3.59 -3.25
C GLY A 110 10.77 4.29 -3.31
N LYS A 111 11.05 4.88 -4.47
CA LYS A 111 12.27 5.64 -4.72
C LYS A 111 12.04 7.13 -4.53
N GLU A 112 13.13 7.86 -4.50
CA GLU A 112 13.11 9.32 -4.59
C GLU A 112 12.93 9.71 -6.05
N GLU A 113 12.10 10.71 -6.31
CA GLU A 113 11.73 11.14 -7.66
C GLU A 113 11.79 12.66 -7.77
N ASP A 114 12.23 13.13 -8.94
CA ASP A 114 12.16 14.53 -9.28
C ASP A 114 10.73 14.84 -9.76
N VAL A 115 10.07 15.74 -9.04
CA VAL A 115 8.73 16.24 -9.38
C VAL A 115 8.81 17.73 -9.65
N PHE A 116 8.06 18.18 -10.64
CA PHE A 116 8.08 19.57 -11.08
C PHE A 116 6.77 20.26 -10.71
N THR A 117 6.88 21.49 -10.24
CA THR A 117 5.72 22.30 -9.86
C THR A 117 5.76 23.69 -10.47
N GLY A 118 4.60 24.33 -10.56
CA GLY A 118 4.43 25.63 -11.20
C GLY A 118 3.91 25.54 -12.64
N HIS A 119 3.77 26.70 -13.29
CA HIS A 119 3.13 26.81 -14.61
C HIS A 119 3.88 26.03 -15.69
N TRP A 120 5.20 25.96 -15.57
CA TRP A 120 6.09 25.28 -16.50
C TRP A 120 6.38 23.82 -16.13
N ALA A 121 5.70 23.25 -15.13
CA ALA A 121 5.95 21.87 -14.70
C ALA A 121 5.96 20.84 -15.84
N PRO A 122 5.00 20.83 -16.79
CA PRO A 122 5.04 19.88 -17.91
C PRO A 122 6.25 20.10 -18.84
N ALA A 123 6.66 21.35 -19.04
CA ALA A 123 7.83 21.68 -19.84
C ALA A 123 9.12 21.24 -19.13
N PHE A 124 9.22 21.46 -17.82
CA PHE A 124 10.38 21.02 -17.03
C PHE A 124 10.50 19.50 -17.00
N GLU A 125 9.38 18.78 -16.83
CA GLU A 125 9.35 17.33 -16.87
C GLU A 125 9.84 16.80 -18.22
N PHE A 126 9.35 17.37 -19.33
CA PHE A 126 9.80 17.03 -20.67
C PHE A 126 11.31 17.29 -20.86
N LEU A 127 11.79 18.47 -20.50
CA LEU A 127 13.20 18.83 -20.66
C LEU A 127 14.10 17.94 -19.81
N HIS A 128 13.73 17.63 -18.58
CA HIS A 128 14.48 16.74 -17.70
C HIS A 128 14.53 15.31 -18.29
N HIS A 129 13.37 14.77 -18.71
CA HIS A 129 13.29 13.43 -19.28
C HIS A 129 14.16 13.28 -20.54
N HIS A 130 14.25 14.33 -21.35
CA HIS A 130 15.06 14.35 -22.57
C HIS A 130 16.48 14.93 -22.39
N ARG A 131 16.91 15.22 -21.14
CA ARG A 131 18.23 15.82 -20.83
C ARG A 131 18.51 17.14 -21.55
N MET A 132 17.49 17.97 -21.69
CA MET A 132 17.52 19.30 -22.33
C MET A 132 17.35 20.44 -21.31
N GLU A 133 17.88 20.28 -20.10
CA GLU A 133 17.70 21.20 -18.96
C GLU A 133 18.24 22.63 -19.22
N PHE A 134 19.08 22.82 -20.24
CA PHE A 134 19.61 24.12 -20.65
C PHE A 134 18.56 25.04 -21.32
N LEU A 135 17.38 24.53 -21.67
CA LEU A 135 16.28 25.31 -22.27
C LEU A 135 15.17 25.67 -21.27
N THR A 136 15.39 25.41 -19.99
CA THR A 136 14.43 25.59 -18.90
C THR A 136 14.03 27.08 -18.77
N PRO A 137 12.75 27.44 -18.98
CA PRO A 137 12.28 28.80 -18.75
C PRO A 137 12.43 29.17 -17.26
N HIS A 138 12.92 30.37 -16.97
CA HIS A 138 12.93 30.91 -15.61
C HIS A 138 11.66 31.73 -15.37
N GLU A 139 10.98 31.48 -14.24
CA GLU A 139 9.98 32.41 -13.73
C GLU A 139 10.72 33.70 -13.28
N ARG A 140 10.32 34.86 -13.82
CA ARG A 140 10.85 36.17 -13.42
C ARG A 140 10.13 36.70 -12.20
#